data_AF-A0A4R8LUQ7-F1
#
_entry.id   AF-A0A4R8LUQ7-F1
#
_cell.length_a   1.000
_cell.length_b   1.000
_cell.length_c   1.000
_cell.angle_alpha   90.00
_cell.angle_beta   90.00
_cell.angle_gamma   90.00
#
_symmetry.space_group_name_H-M   'P 1'
#
loop_
_entity.id
_entity.type
_entity.pdbx_description
1 polymer ?
#
loop_
_entity_poly.entity_id
_entity_poly.type
_entity_poly.pdbx_seq_one_letter_code
_entity_poly.pdbx_strand_id
1 'polypeptide(L)'
;MSLFNFAHRRAGLVDRSTAATGASSPSMRGLLRDTALLVTQLATSGNTKSFDTLRNKANQRIDEFAAALERCGYPDDVREDALVAQCGLIDEMALTYLPSNDRSRWDAHPLQIQRTNRHDAGERVFERLEHRMRESSPHVDLLEYYADVLALGFVGRYASPRRKSSGPGDAEGNAERAALVAALNAQLDTLRPERHRPIVVNRSSWHITNWLYRLSPWAIVCVASAAATVVWLVWSATLDAKLASLVAQAVHR
;
A
#
# COMPACT_ATOMS: atom_id res chain seq x y z
N MET A 1 55.01 56.01 1.84
CA MET A 1 54.43 56.68 0.66
C MET A 1 53.90 55.58 -0.25
N SER A 2 52.63 55.16 -0.14
CA SER A 2 51.43 55.81 -0.73
C SER A 2 51.72 56.26 -2.17
N LEU A 3 51.05 55.77 -3.20
CA LEU A 3 49.63 56.01 -3.53
C LEU A 3 49.12 54.90 -4.47
N PHE A 4 48.16 54.08 -4.05
CA PHE A 4 46.75 54.07 -4.50
C PHE A 4 46.46 54.65 -5.89
N ASN A 5 45.99 53.78 -6.79
CA ASN A 5 45.14 54.16 -7.92
C ASN A 5 43.72 53.64 -7.64
N PHE A 6 42.76 54.57 -7.62
CA PHE A 6 41.37 54.40 -7.21
C PHE A 6 40.51 54.33 -8.48
N ALA A 7 39.83 53.21 -8.71
CA ALA A 7 38.75 53.14 -9.68
C ALA A 7 37.43 52.89 -8.94
N HIS A 8 36.63 53.95 -8.84
CA HIS A 8 35.26 53.90 -8.33
C HIS A 8 34.33 53.17 -9.30
N ARG A 9 33.53 52.22 -8.78
CA ARG A 9 32.13 52.07 -9.20
C ARG A 9 31.22 51.77 -8.01
N ARG A 10 30.12 52.53 -7.98
CA ARG A 10 29.08 52.62 -6.96
C ARG A 10 28.22 51.36 -6.86
N ALA A 11 27.91 51.01 -5.60
CA ALA A 11 26.60 50.67 -5.05
C ALA A 11 25.58 49.97 -5.96
N GLY A 12 25.46 48.65 -5.77
CA GLY A 12 24.22 47.90 -5.92
C GLY A 12 23.94 47.21 -4.59
N LEU A 13 23.00 47.76 -3.83
CA LEU A 13 22.50 47.24 -2.56
C LEU A 13 21.61 46.04 -2.89
N VAL A 14 22.22 44.87 -3.08
CA VAL A 14 21.48 43.60 -3.06
C VAL A 14 21.40 43.20 -1.61
N ASP A 15 20.24 43.48 -1.01
CA ASP A 15 19.78 42.78 0.17
C ASP A 15 19.85 41.29 -0.14
N ARG A 16 20.91 40.64 0.35
CA ARG A 16 21.07 39.20 0.30
C ARG A 16 20.17 38.67 1.41
N SER A 17 18.86 38.74 1.17
CA SER A 17 17.89 37.89 1.83
C SER A 17 18.35 36.46 1.57
N THR A 18 19.12 35.95 2.53
CA THR A 18 19.40 34.55 2.70
C THR A 18 18.04 33.88 2.75
N ALA A 19 17.60 33.35 1.61
CA ALA A 19 16.59 32.31 1.57
C ALA A 19 17.21 31.11 2.29
N ALA A 20 17.18 31.18 3.62
CA ALA A 20 17.26 30.04 4.49
C ALA A 20 16.03 29.21 4.16
N THR A 21 16.15 28.34 3.16
CA THR A 21 15.29 27.18 3.02
C THR A 21 15.49 26.42 4.32
N GLY A 22 14.58 26.64 5.28
CA GLY A 22 14.53 25.85 6.50
C GLY A 22 14.34 24.41 6.09
N ALA A 23 15.45 23.66 6.05
CA ALA A 23 15.44 22.23 5.79
C ALA A 23 14.73 21.60 6.99
N SER A 24 13.40 21.51 6.89
CA SER A 24 12.60 20.73 7.83
C SER A 24 13.17 19.32 7.80
N SER A 25 13.55 18.79 8.97
CA SER A 25 13.97 17.39 9.09
C SER A 25 12.97 16.51 8.32
N PRO A 26 13.45 15.52 7.55
CA PRO A 26 12.57 14.69 6.75
C PRO A 26 11.55 14.03 7.67
N SER A 27 10.27 14.33 7.46
CA SER A 27 9.15 13.70 8.18
C SER A 27 9.22 12.19 8.03
N MET A 28 8.77 11.43 9.02
CA MET A 28 8.71 9.96 8.99
C MET A 28 8.11 9.40 7.68
N ARG A 29 7.05 10.04 7.14
CA ARG A 29 6.45 9.71 5.83
C ARG A 29 7.42 9.84 4.65
N GLY A 30 8.26 10.87 4.66
CA GLY A 30 9.28 11.11 3.65
C GLY A 30 10.32 10.00 3.59
N LEU A 31 10.61 9.39 4.74
CA LEU A 31 11.54 8.26 4.85
C LEU A 31 10.93 6.95 4.34
N LEU A 32 9.60 6.82 4.33
CA LEU A 32 8.89 5.63 3.81
C LEU A 32 8.89 5.54 2.27
N ARG A 33 9.22 6.62 1.56
CA ARG A 33 9.21 6.68 0.08
C ARG A 33 10.00 5.55 -0.56
N ASP A 34 11.19 5.24 -0.04
CA ASP A 34 12.03 4.19 -0.59
C ASP A 34 11.52 2.78 -0.25
N THR A 35 10.84 2.61 0.90
CA THR A 35 10.10 1.40 1.22
C THR A 35 8.92 1.20 0.27
N ALA A 36 8.18 2.27 -0.05
CA ALA A 36 7.09 2.22 -1.02
C ALA A 36 7.60 1.80 -2.41
N LEU A 37 8.78 2.27 -2.82
CA LEU A 37 9.44 1.83 -4.06
C LEU A 37 9.82 0.34 -4.01
N LEU A 38 10.32 -0.16 -2.87
CA LEU A 38 10.62 -1.58 -2.69
C LEU A 38 9.34 -2.44 -2.80
N VAL A 39 8.26 -2.04 -2.11
CA VAL A 39 6.98 -2.75 -2.10
C VAL A 39 6.29 -2.72 -3.47
N THR A 40 6.38 -1.60 -4.20
CA THR A 40 5.85 -1.52 -5.57
C THR A 40 6.67 -2.35 -6.55
N GLN A 41 7.99 -2.41 -6.38
CA GLN A 41 8.84 -3.33 -7.14
C GLN A 41 8.49 -4.78 -6.84
N LEU A 42 8.26 -5.17 -5.59
CA LEU A 42 7.81 -6.53 -5.25
C LEU A 42 6.51 -6.91 -5.96
N ALA A 43 5.55 -6.00 -5.99
CA ALA A 43 4.27 -6.24 -6.66
C ALA A 43 4.42 -6.35 -8.18
N THR A 44 5.33 -5.60 -8.80
CA THR A 44 5.42 -5.47 -10.27
C THR A 44 6.50 -6.37 -10.89
N SER A 45 7.52 -6.77 -10.14
CA SER A 45 8.67 -7.51 -10.66
C SER A 45 8.28 -8.98 -10.87
N GLY A 46 7.91 -9.34 -12.10
CA GLY A 46 7.83 -10.73 -12.51
C GLY A 46 9.23 -11.38 -12.44
N ASN A 47 9.49 -12.13 -11.37
CA ASN A 47 10.51 -13.18 -11.22
C ASN A 47 12.00 -12.86 -11.58
N THR A 48 12.40 -11.60 -11.77
CA THR A 48 13.70 -11.26 -12.39
C THR A 48 14.83 -10.85 -11.44
N LYS A 49 14.59 -10.75 -10.13
CA LYS A 49 15.62 -10.38 -9.13
C LYS A 49 15.95 -11.55 -8.21
N SER A 50 17.24 -11.77 -7.96
CA SER A 50 17.68 -12.74 -6.95
C SER A 50 17.15 -12.36 -5.56
N PHE A 51 16.64 -13.36 -4.82
CA PHE A 51 16.23 -13.25 -3.43
C PHE A 51 17.25 -12.49 -2.56
N ASP A 52 18.54 -12.79 -2.72
CA ASP A 52 19.58 -12.19 -1.87
C ASP A 52 19.70 -10.68 -2.12
N THR A 53 19.50 -10.25 -3.38
CA THR A 53 19.48 -8.82 -3.72
C THR A 53 18.28 -8.11 -3.09
N LEU A 54 17.11 -8.74 -3.14
CA LEU A 54 15.91 -8.21 -2.48
C LEU A 54 16.12 -8.13 -0.96
N ARG A 55 16.65 -9.20 -0.37
CA ARG A 55 16.88 -9.31 1.06
C ARG A 55 17.86 -8.26 1.57
N ASN A 56 18.97 -8.07 0.86
CA ASN A 56 19.96 -7.04 1.18
C ASN A 56 19.36 -5.63 1.07
N LYS A 57 18.55 -5.37 0.03
CA LYS A 57 17.85 -4.08 -0.11
C LYS A 57 16.87 -3.84 1.03
N ALA A 58 16.08 -4.86 1.43
CA ALA A 58 15.15 -4.73 2.53
C ALA A 58 15.88 -4.39 3.84
N ASN A 59 16.97 -5.11 4.15
CA ASN A 59 17.81 -4.83 5.31
C ASN A 59 18.39 -3.41 5.29
N GLN A 60 18.98 -3.02 4.16
CA GLN A 60 19.53 -1.68 3.99
C GLN A 60 18.48 -0.59 4.24
N ARG A 61 17.25 -0.77 3.73
CA ARG A 61 16.17 0.21 3.93
C ARG A 61 15.72 0.31 5.38
N ILE A 62 15.70 -0.79 6.12
CA ILE A 62 15.41 -0.77 7.55
C ILE A 62 16.52 -0.06 8.32
N ASP A 63 17.79 -0.34 7.99
CA ASP A 63 18.94 0.29 8.65
C ASP A 63 18.98 1.81 8.41
N GLU A 64 18.76 2.24 7.17
CA GLU A 64 18.70 3.66 6.80
C GLU A 64 17.51 4.36 7.47
N PHE A 65 16.36 3.69 7.56
CA PHE A 65 15.18 4.22 8.24
C PHE A 65 15.43 4.39 9.75
N ALA A 66 15.96 3.37 10.42
CA ALA A 66 16.32 3.41 11.83
C ALA A 66 17.29 4.56 12.14
N ALA A 67 18.38 4.66 11.36
CA ALA A 67 19.38 5.72 11.52
C ALA A 67 18.80 7.11 11.22
N ALA A 68 17.88 7.23 10.27
CA ALA A 68 17.21 8.49 9.98
C ALA A 68 16.29 8.93 11.13
N LEU A 69 15.53 8.01 11.73
CA LEU A 69 14.68 8.32 12.87
C LEU A 69 15.49 8.77 14.09
N GLU A 70 16.61 8.10 14.36
CA GLU A 70 17.53 8.48 15.44
C GLU A 70 18.13 9.88 15.20
N ARG A 71 18.65 10.16 14.01
CA ARG A 71 19.19 11.49 13.66
C ARG A 71 18.14 12.60 13.72
N CYS A 72 16.88 12.29 13.47
CA CYS A 72 15.79 13.26 13.59
C CYS A 72 15.31 13.45 15.04
N GLY A 73 15.85 12.69 16.00
CA GLY A 73 15.54 12.81 17.43
C GLY A 73 14.18 12.22 17.81
N TYR A 74 13.65 11.27 17.05
CA TYR A 74 12.39 10.62 17.41
C TYR A 74 12.58 9.78 18.70
N PRO A 75 11.61 9.83 19.65
CA PRO A 75 11.63 9.04 20.88
C PRO A 75 11.74 7.53 20.61
N ASP A 76 12.43 6.81 21.49
CA ASP A 76 12.73 5.38 21.32
C ASP A 76 11.47 4.53 21.08
N ASP A 77 10.40 4.78 21.82
CA ASP A 77 9.12 4.09 21.71
C ASP A 77 8.40 4.37 20.37
N VAL A 78 8.55 5.59 19.84
CA VAL A 78 8.05 5.96 18.51
C VAL A 78 8.87 5.31 17.40
N ARG A 79 10.19 5.21 17.58
CA ARG A 79 11.07 4.52 16.61
C ARG A 79 10.79 3.02 16.57
N GLU A 80 10.60 2.39 17.73
CA GLU A 80 10.26 0.97 17.82
C GLU A 80 8.95 0.67 17.09
N ASP A 81 7.91 1.45 17.36
CA ASP A 81 6.60 1.34 16.70
C ASP A 81 6.72 1.45 15.17
N ALA A 82 7.49 2.42 14.69
CA ALA A 82 7.70 2.63 13.27
C ALA A 82 8.48 1.47 12.61
N LEU A 83 9.51 0.95 13.28
CA LEU A 83 10.34 -0.16 12.79
C LEU A 83 9.57 -1.48 12.74
N VAL A 84 8.76 -1.78 13.76
CA VAL A 84 7.88 -2.96 13.76
C VAL A 84 6.92 -2.91 12.58
N ALA A 85 6.30 -1.76 12.34
CA ALA A 85 5.40 -1.57 11.21
C ALA A 85 6.11 -1.68 9.85
N GLN A 86 7.33 -1.15 9.72
CA GLN A 86 8.11 -1.26 8.47
C GLN A 86 8.47 -2.71 8.17
N CYS A 87 8.96 -3.44 9.18
CA CYS A 87 9.30 -4.85 9.05
C CYS A 87 8.06 -5.68 8.67
N GLY A 88 6.94 -5.47 9.38
CA GLY A 88 5.67 -6.13 9.10
C GLY A 88 5.18 -5.89 7.68
N LEU A 89 5.22 -4.65 7.19
CA LEU A 89 4.86 -4.31 5.81
C LEU A 89 5.75 -5.04 4.79
N ILE A 90 7.07 -5.00 4.96
CA ILE A 90 7.98 -5.64 4.00
C ILE A 90 7.80 -7.17 4.02
N ASP A 91 7.69 -7.77 5.21
CA ASP A 91 7.48 -9.21 5.36
C ASP A 91 6.17 -9.66 4.71
N GLU A 92 5.06 -8.95 4.95
CA GLU A 92 3.76 -9.28 4.36
C GLU A 92 3.79 -9.16 2.83
N MET A 93 4.40 -8.11 2.30
CA MET A 93 4.52 -7.90 0.85
C MET A 93 5.43 -8.96 0.22
N ALA A 94 6.53 -9.34 0.88
CA ALA A 94 7.39 -10.42 0.43
C ALA A 94 6.63 -11.76 0.40
N LEU A 95 5.91 -12.10 1.47
CA LEU A 95 5.12 -13.34 1.55
C LEU A 95 3.96 -13.37 0.54
N THR A 96 3.43 -12.20 0.18
CA THR A 96 2.35 -12.08 -0.81
C THR A 96 2.87 -12.29 -2.23
N TYR A 97 3.94 -11.59 -2.62
CA TYR A 97 4.36 -11.49 -4.02
C TYR A 97 5.52 -12.39 -4.42
N LEU A 98 6.32 -12.91 -3.48
CA LEU A 98 7.43 -13.80 -3.84
C LEU A 98 6.94 -15.14 -4.41
N PRO A 99 7.67 -15.71 -5.39
CA PRO A 99 7.44 -17.07 -5.86
C PRO A 99 7.65 -18.07 -4.71
N SER A 100 7.03 -19.25 -4.81
CA SER A 100 6.94 -20.21 -3.70
C SER A 100 8.28 -20.60 -3.08
N ASN A 101 9.34 -20.73 -3.88
CA ASN A 101 10.69 -21.07 -3.40
C ASN A 101 11.28 -19.96 -2.50
N ASP A 102 11.21 -18.71 -2.96
CA ASP A 102 11.75 -17.56 -2.25
C ASP A 102 10.85 -17.14 -1.09
N ARG A 103 9.55 -17.36 -1.20
CA ARG A 103 8.59 -17.20 -0.11
C ARG A 103 8.94 -18.10 1.08
N SER A 104 9.19 -19.40 0.84
CA SER A 104 9.58 -20.33 1.91
C SER A 104 10.91 -19.93 2.55
N ARG A 105 11.88 -19.42 1.76
CA ARG A 105 13.14 -18.89 2.29
C ARG A 105 12.91 -17.65 3.15
N TRP A 106 11.98 -16.79 2.76
CA TRP A 106 11.62 -15.60 3.53
C TRP A 106 10.92 -15.96 4.85
N ASP A 107 9.96 -16.87 4.79
CA ASP A 107 9.15 -17.33 5.92
C ASP A 107 9.97 -18.04 7.01
N ALA A 108 11.05 -18.71 6.62
CA ALA A 108 11.99 -19.31 7.58
C ALA A 108 12.70 -18.26 8.45
N HIS A 109 12.88 -17.04 7.94
CA HIS A 109 13.58 -15.97 8.64
C HIS A 109 12.97 -14.61 8.29
N PRO A 110 11.77 -14.24 8.76
CA PRO A 110 11.21 -12.92 8.49
C PRO A 110 11.99 -11.80 9.20
N LEU A 111 11.92 -10.59 8.64
CA LEU A 111 12.67 -9.42 9.11
C LEU A 111 12.24 -9.00 10.52
N GLN A 112 10.96 -9.15 10.87
CA GLN A 112 10.46 -8.87 12.23
C GLN A 112 11.23 -9.65 13.31
N ILE A 113 11.61 -10.91 13.06
CA ILE A 113 12.40 -11.69 14.02
C ILE A 113 13.81 -11.13 14.10
N GLN A 114 14.44 -10.93 12.95
CA GLN A 114 15.85 -10.54 12.89
C GLN A 114 16.08 -9.15 13.48
N ARG A 115 15.12 -8.24 13.34
CA ARG A 115 15.28 -6.82 13.68
C ARG A 115 14.57 -6.41 14.95
N THR A 116 13.44 -7.05 15.27
CA THR A 116 12.62 -6.69 16.43
C THR A 116 12.50 -7.82 17.45
N ASN A 117 13.11 -8.98 17.16
CA ASN A 117 13.01 -10.20 17.98
C ASN A 117 11.56 -10.63 18.25
N ARG A 118 10.67 -10.33 17.29
CA ARG A 118 9.22 -10.51 17.40
C ARG A 118 8.67 -11.18 16.16
N HIS A 119 7.62 -11.98 16.34
CA HIS A 119 6.89 -12.67 15.27
C HIS A 119 5.45 -12.15 15.11
N ASP A 120 5.04 -11.20 15.95
CA ASP A 120 3.66 -10.75 16.11
C ASP A 120 3.38 -9.38 15.45
N ALA A 121 4.18 -8.95 14.47
CA ALA A 121 4.01 -7.61 13.86
C ALA A 121 2.60 -7.41 13.28
N GLY A 122 1.99 -8.46 12.73
CA GLY A 122 0.62 -8.43 12.19
C GLY A 122 -0.44 -7.98 13.20
N GLU A 123 -0.30 -8.37 14.47
CA GLU A 123 -1.21 -7.98 15.56
C GLU A 123 -0.75 -6.66 16.20
N ARG A 124 0.55 -6.60 16.50
CA ARG A 124 1.17 -5.49 17.24
C ARG A 124 0.95 -4.14 16.58
N VAL A 125 1.04 -4.06 15.26
CA VAL A 125 0.89 -2.80 14.53
C VAL A 125 -0.48 -2.16 14.82
N PHE A 126 -1.55 -2.96 14.82
CA PHE A 126 -2.89 -2.44 15.09
C PHE A 126 -3.10 -2.12 16.57
N GLU A 127 -2.63 -2.97 17.48
CA GLU A 127 -2.68 -2.69 18.93
C GLU A 127 -1.98 -1.36 19.26
N ARG A 128 -0.79 -1.14 18.69
CA ARG A 128 0.01 0.06 18.91
C ARG A 128 -0.65 1.27 18.26
N LEU A 129 -1.15 1.14 17.03
CA LEU A 129 -1.91 2.21 16.38
C LEU A 129 -3.12 2.65 17.23
N GLU A 130 -3.96 1.71 17.66
CA GLU A 130 -5.12 2.00 18.49
C GLU A 130 -4.74 2.60 19.84
N HIS A 131 -3.62 2.17 20.42
CA HIS A 131 -3.08 2.76 21.64
C HIS A 131 -2.66 4.22 21.42
N ARG A 132 -1.86 4.49 20.38
CA ARG A 132 -1.40 5.85 20.03
C ARG A 132 -2.56 6.77 19.69
N MET A 133 -3.58 6.31 18.98
CA MET A 133 -4.76 7.12 18.65
C MET A 133 -5.55 7.58 19.89
N ARG A 134 -5.47 6.84 21.00
CA ARG A 134 -6.16 7.16 22.27
C ARG A 134 -5.34 8.04 23.21
N GLU A 135 -4.07 8.30 22.90
CA GLU A 135 -3.25 9.21 23.71
C GLU A 135 -3.83 10.62 23.66
N SER A 136 -3.80 11.33 24.80
CA SER A 136 -4.29 12.72 24.87
C SER A 136 -3.48 13.68 23.98
N SER A 137 -2.22 13.34 23.70
CA SER A 137 -1.32 14.09 22.85
C SER A 137 -0.50 13.12 21.99
N PRO A 138 -1.08 12.57 20.92
CA PRO A 138 -0.43 11.54 20.11
C PRO A 138 0.71 12.12 19.27
N HIS A 139 1.71 11.28 18.95
CA HIS A 139 2.78 11.66 18.04
C HIS A 139 2.26 11.70 16.59
N VAL A 140 1.87 12.88 16.10
CA VAL A 140 1.20 13.06 14.79
C VAL A 140 1.99 12.43 13.63
N ASP A 141 3.30 12.64 13.54
CA ASP A 141 4.10 12.05 12.45
C ASP A 141 4.06 10.51 12.42
N LEU A 142 3.90 9.85 13.58
CA LEU A 142 3.78 8.38 13.67
C LEU A 142 2.41 7.91 13.20
N LEU A 143 1.34 8.65 13.57
CA LEU A 143 -0.01 8.37 13.08
C LEU A 143 -0.10 8.53 11.56
N GLU A 144 0.51 9.58 10.99
CA GLU A 144 0.57 9.74 9.53
C GLU A 144 1.38 8.63 8.86
N TYR A 145 2.48 8.18 9.50
CA TYR A 145 3.26 7.05 9.04
C TYR A 145 2.45 5.74 9.04
N TYR A 146 1.67 5.46 10.09
CA TYR A 146 0.76 4.33 10.11
C TYR A 146 -0.27 4.41 8.98
N ALA A 147 -0.86 5.58 8.73
CA ALA A 147 -1.79 5.77 7.62
C ALA A 147 -1.15 5.41 6.26
N ASP A 148 0.10 5.82 6.03
CA ASP A 148 0.84 5.46 4.82
C ASP A 148 1.17 3.96 4.75
N VAL A 149 1.57 3.32 5.86
CA VAL A 149 1.82 1.87 5.92
C VAL A 149 0.56 1.08 5.56
N LEU A 150 -0.60 1.49 6.07
CA LEU A 150 -1.89 0.88 5.74
C LEU A 150 -2.28 1.13 4.28
N ALA A 151 -2.04 2.34 3.77
CA ALA A 151 -2.26 2.69 2.36
C ALA A 151 -1.36 1.91 1.39
N LEU A 152 -0.14 1.54 1.82
CA LEU A 152 0.77 0.67 1.05
C LEU A 152 0.30 -0.79 0.99
N GLY A 153 -0.69 -1.15 1.80
CA GLY A 153 -1.38 -2.43 1.71
C GLY A 153 -1.12 -3.37 2.88
N PHE A 154 -0.53 -2.91 3.99
CA PHE A 154 -0.42 -3.72 5.20
C PHE A 154 -1.80 -4.11 5.74
N VAL A 155 -2.07 -5.41 5.83
CA VAL A 155 -3.33 -5.96 6.31
C VAL A 155 -3.19 -6.52 7.74
N GLY A 156 -2.04 -7.11 8.09
CA GLY A 156 -1.75 -7.68 9.40
C GLY A 156 -2.83 -8.65 9.89
N ARG A 157 -3.32 -8.49 11.12
CA ARG A 157 -4.33 -9.37 11.75
C ARG A 157 -5.64 -9.48 10.98
N TYR A 158 -5.96 -8.49 10.15
CA TYR A 158 -7.15 -8.49 9.30
C TYR A 158 -6.96 -9.30 8.02
N ALA A 159 -5.76 -9.86 7.79
CA ALA A 159 -5.55 -10.81 6.71
C ALA A 159 -6.38 -12.04 7.03
N SER A 160 -7.44 -12.26 6.25
CA SER A 160 -8.31 -13.43 6.41
C SER A 160 -7.42 -14.67 6.51
N PRO A 161 -7.46 -15.38 7.65
CA PRO A 161 -6.83 -16.68 7.74
C PRO A 161 -7.40 -17.47 6.58
N ARG A 162 -6.55 -18.22 5.90
CA ARG A 162 -6.90 -19.18 4.86
C ARG A 162 -7.87 -20.25 5.39
N ARG A 163 -9.05 -19.87 5.89
CA ARG A 163 -10.20 -20.73 6.15
C ARG A 163 -10.81 -20.95 4.80
N LYS A 164 -11.04 -22.23 4.50
CA LYS A 164 -11.48 -22.77 3.21
C LYS A 164 -12.89 -22.33 2.77
N SER A 165 -13.38 -21.19 3.22
CA SER A 165 -14.72 -20.70 2.94
C SER A 165 -14.71 -19.18 2.95
N SER A 166 -14.89 -18.57 1.77
CA SER A 166 -15.34 -17.19 1.65
C SER A 166 -16.68 -17.10 2.39
N GLY A 167 -16.66 -16.65 3.63
CA GLY A 167 -17.82 -16.57 4.51
C GLY A 167 -18.03 -15.14 5.02
N PRO A 168 -19.12 -14.86 5.74
CA PRO A 168 -19.42 -13.52 6.26
C PRO A 168 -18.30 -12.87 7.08
N GLY A 169 -17.45 -13.67 7.74
CA GLY A 169 -16.36 -13.17 8.59
C GLY A 169 -15.21 -12.47 7.84
N ASP A 170 -15.01 -12.76 6.55
CA ASP A 170 -13.96 -12.07 5.76
C ASP A 170 -14.36 -10.61 5.46
N ALA A 171 -15.66 -10.37 5.30
CA ALA A 171 -16.21 -9.03 5.09
C ALA A 171 -16.13 -8.19 6.37
N GLU A 172 -16.33 -8.82 7.52
CA GLU A 172 -16.30 -8.18 8.84
C GLU A 172 -14.92 -7.63 9.19
N GLY A 173 -13.86 -8.44 9.07
CA GLY A 173 -12.49 -7.98 9.35
C GLY A 173 -12.02 -6.87 8.40
N ASN A 174 -12.41 -6.93 7.12
CA ASN A 174 -12.11 -5.85 6.18
C ASN A 174 -12.89 -4.56 6.51
N ALA A 175 -14.14 -4.68 6.95
CA ALA A 175 -14.94 -3.54 7.37
C ALA A 175 -14.36 -2.88 8.64
N GLU A 176 -13.91 -3.67 9.61
CA GLU A 176 -13.26 -3.17 10.82
C GLU A 176 -11.97 -2.41 10.49
N ARG A 177 -11.10 -2.98 9.66
CA ARG A 177 -9.89 -2.29 9.18
C ARG A 177 -10.22 -0.99 8.45
N ALA A 178 -11.23 -1.00 7.58
CA ALA A 178 -11.66 0.20 6.86
C ALA A 178 -12.19 1.29 7.81
N ALA A 179 -12.94 0.90 8.84
CA ALA A 179 -13.42 1.82 9.87
C ALA A 179 -12.27 2.43 10.69
N LEU A 180 -11.26 1.62 11.07
CA LEU A 180 -10.07 2.11 11.76
C LEU A 180 -9.27 3.10 10.90
N VAL A 181 -9.07 2.80 9.61
CA VAL A 181 -8.40 3.72 8.67
C VAL A 181 -9.19 5.02 8.53
N ALA A 182 -10.52 4.96 8.44
CA ALA A 182 -11.36 6.15 8.39
C ALA A 182 -11.25 7.00 9.67
N ALA A 183 -11.26 6.36 10.84
CA ALA A 183 -11.08 7.04 12.12
C ALA A 183 -9.70 7.70 12.25
N LEU A 184 -8.64 7.00 11.83
CA LEU A 184 -7.27 7.52 11.80
C LEU A 184 -7.18 8.77 10.91
N ASN A 185 -7.72 8.72 9.70
CA ASN A 185 -7.69 9.85 8.78
C ASN A 185 -8.48 11.06 9.34
N ALA A 186 -9.66 10.84 9.91
CA ALA A 186 -10.45 11.91 10.52
C ALA A 186 -9.73 12.57 11.72
N GLN A 187 -9.02 11.78 12.51
CA GLN A 187 -8.19 12.28 13.60
C GLN A 187 -7.02 13.11 13.06
N LEU A 188 -6.34 12.64 12.01
CA LEU A 188 -5.23 13.34 11.37
C LEU A 188 -5.67 14.66 10.71
N ASP A 189 -6.86 14.70 10.10
CA ASP A 189 -7.44 15.94 9.55
C ASP A 189 -7.66 17.00 10.64
N THR A 190 -8.03 16.56 11.86
CA THR A 190 -8.20 17.45 13.01
C THR A 190 -6.86 17.93 13.57
N LEU A 191 -5.87 17.04 13.64
CA LEU A 191 -4.56 17.34 14.23
C LEU A 191 -3.66 18.17 13.31
N ARG A 192 -3.79 18.03 11.98
CA ARG A 192 -2.91 18.71 11.01
C ARG A 192 -3.55 18.89 9.61
N PRO A 193 -4.48 19.85 9.46
CA PRO A 193 -5.22 20.06 8.21
C PRO A 193 -4.32 20.34 6.98
N GLU A 194 -3.21 21.06 7.19
CA GLU A 194 -2.37 21.63 6.12
C GLU A 194 -1.38 20.65 5.46
N ARG A 195 -1.16 19.45 6.03
CA ARG A 195 -0.14 18.50 5.54
C ARG A 195 -0.69 17.17 5.05
N HIS A 196 -1.98 16.91 5.21
CA HIS A 196 -2.55 15.62 4.85
C HIS A 196 -2.84 15.52 3.35
N ARG A 197 -1.78 15.30 2.56
CA ARG A 197 -1.95 14.61 1.28
C ARG A 197 -1.69 13.12 1.58
N PRO A 198 -2.72 12.29 1.78
CA PRO A 198 -2.49 10.85 1.89
C PRO A 198 -1.67 10.44 0.68
N ILE A 199 -0.68 9.56 0.88
CA ILE A 199 -0.05 8.89 -0.25
C ILE A 199 -1.15 8.03 -0.86
N VAL A 200 -1.90 8.62 -1.79
CA VAL A 200 -2.92 7.93 -2.57
C VAL A 200 -2.17 7.10 -3.57
N VAL A 201 -1.67 5.96 -3.10
CA VAL A 201 -1.38 4.86 -4.00
C VAL A 201 -2.73 4.39 -4.50
N ASN A 202 -3.11 4.87 -5.69
CA ASN A 202 -4.22 4.29 -6.43
C ASN A 202 -3.82 2.84 -6.79
N ARG A 203 -4.06 1.92 -5.87
CA ARG A 203 -4.07 0.48 -6.12
C ARG A 203 -5.52 0.02 -6.26
N SER A 204 -6.29 0.72 -7.11
CA SER A 204 -7.41 0.12 -7.81
C SER A 204 -6.87 -0.93 -8.80
N SER A 205 -6.48 -2.12 -8.32
CA SER A 205 -6.34 -3.32 -9.17
C SER A 205 -5.88 -4.63 -8.49
N TRP A 206 -5.84 -4.77 -7.16
CA TRP A 206 -5.16 -5.94 -6.55
C TRP A 206 -6.04 -7.02 -5.92
N HIS A 207 -7.37 -6.83 -5.80
CA HIS A 207 -8.28 -7.89 -5.33
C HIS A 207 -9.03 -8.63 -6.46
N ILE A 208 -9.17 -8.03 -7.64
CA ILE A 208 -10.06 -8.56 -8.70
C ILE A 208 -9.36 -9.67 -9.52
N THR A 209 -8.05 -9.57 -9.73
CA THR A 209 -7.28 -10.59 -10.46
C THR A 209 -7.16 -11.89 -9.68
N ASN A 210 -6.97 -11.82 -8.36
CA ASN A 210 -6.94 -13.03 -7.52
C ASN A 210 -8.34 -13.65 -7.31
N TRP A 211 -9.41 -12.86 -7.45
CA TRP A 211 -10.79 -13.36 -7.48
C TRP A 211 -11.12 -14.10 -8.77
N LEU A 212 -10.62 -13.64 -9.93
CA LEU A 212 -10.83 -14.31 -11.21
C LEU A 212 -10.00 -15.59 -11.37
N TYR A 213 -8.78 -15.65 -10.81
CA TYR A 213 -8.01 -16.92 -10.74
C TYR A 213 -8.58 -17.92 -9.72
N ARG A 214 -9.57 -17.51 -8.91
CA ARG A 214 -10.31 -18.36 -7.95
C ARG A 214 -11.62 -18.93 -8.50
N LEU A 215 -12.09 -18.44 -9.66
CA LEU A 215 -13.04 -19.20 -10.45
C LEU A 215 -12.27 -20.38 -11.04
N SER A 216 -12.61 -21.60 -10.61
CA SER A 216 -12.13 -22.82 -11.25
C SER A 216 -12.17 -22.62 -12.77
N PRO A 217 -11.17 -23.05 -13.55
CA PRO A 217 -11.21 -22.94 -15.02
C PRO A 217 -12.55 -23.42 -15.61
N TRP A 218 -13.19 -24.39 -14.93
CA TRP A 218 -14.52 -24.91 -15.23
C TRP A 218 -15.68 -23.92 -14.99
N ALA A 219 -15.59 -23.02 -14.00
CA ALA A 219 -16.61 -22.01 -13.76
C ALA A 219 -16.65 -20.95 -14.89
N ILE A 220 -15.50 -20.60 -15.46
CA ILE A 220 -15.42 -19.73 -16.64
C ILE A 220 -16.07 -20.42 -17.85
N VAL A 221 -15.80 -21.72 -18.03
CA VAL A 221 -16.44 -22.54 -19.07
C VAL A 221 -17.96 -22.61 -18.88
N CYS A 222 -18.44 -22.80 -17.64
CA CYS A 222 -19.87 -22.82 -17.33
C CYS A 222 -20.55 -21.48 -17.64
N VAL A 223 -19.95 -20.35 -17.26
CA VAL A 223 -20.51 -19.02 -17.52
C VAL A 223 -20.50 -18.70 -19.02
N ALA A 224 -19.42 -19.03 -19.73
CA ALA A 224 -19.34 -18.86 -21.17
C ALA A 224 -20.38 -19.72 -21.91
N SER A 225 -20.58 -20.97 -21.46
CA SER A 225 -21.60 -21.87 -21.99
C SER A 225 -23.02 -21.33 -21.74
N ALA A 226 -23.30 -20.86 -20.53
CA ALA A 226 -24.60 -20.26 -20.19
C ALA A 226 -24.88 -18.98 -21.00
N ALA A 227 -23.87 -18.15 -21.24
CA ALA A 227 -24.01 -16.98 -22.11
C ALA A 227 -24.31 -17.40 -23.56
N ALA A 228 -23.62 -18.42 -24.07
CA ALA A 228 -23.86 -18.94 -25.42
C ALA A 228 -25.27 -19.53 -25.58
N THR A 229 -25.80 -20.24 -24.58
CA THR A 229 -27.16 -20.77 -24.62
C THR A 229 -28.22 -19.66 -24.58
N VAL A 230 -28.01 -18.62 -23.78
CA VAL A 230 -28.91 -17.45 -23.77
C VAL A 230 -28.92 -16.75 -25.13
N VAL A 231 -27.74 -16.51 -25.71
CA VAL A 231 -27.63 -15.89 -27.05
C VAL A 231 -28.31 -16.77 -28.10
N TRP A 232 -28.12 -18.09 -28.06
CA TRP A 232 -28.78 -19.03 -28.96
C TRP A 232 -30.31 -18.97 -28.85
N LEU A 233 -30.85 -18.95 -27.62
CA LEU A 233 -32.30 -18.88 -27.38
C LEU A 233 -32.92 -17.57 -27.85
N VAL A 234 -32.25 -16.44 -27.62
CA VAL A 234 -32.70 -15.13 -28.12
C VAL A 234 -32.68 -15.13 -29.65
N TRP A 235 -31.63 -15.67 -30.25
CA TRP A 235 -31.53 -15.77 -31.71
C TRP A 235 -32.62 -16.68 -32.31
N SER A 236 -32.85 -17.86 -31.74
CA SER A 236 -33.89 -18.77 -32.23
C SER A 236 -35.29 -18.17 -32.12
N ALA A 237 -35.62 -17.53 -30.99
CA ALA A 237 -36.92 -16.89 -30.80
C ALA A 237 -37.16 -15.74 -31.80
N THR A 238 -36.12 -14.98 -32.14
CA THR A 238 -36.23 -13.91 -33.15
C THR A 238 -36.37 -14.46 -34.57
N LEU A 239 -35.73 -15.60 -34.88
CA LEU A 239 -35.90 -16.29 -36.16
C LEU A 239 -37.32 -16.87 -36.30
N ASP A 240 -37.85 -17.53 -35.27
CA ASP A 240 -39.19 -18.13 -35.28
C ASP A 240 -40.27 -17.06 -35.46
N ALA A 241 -40.13 -15.92 -34.78
CA ALA A 241 -41.04 -14.79 -34.92
C ALA A 241 -41.05 -14.22 -36.37
N LYS A 242 -39.88 -14.13 -37.00
CA LYS A 242 -39.78 -13.69 -38.40
C LYS A 242 -40.34 -14.74 -39.36
N LEU A 243 -40.08 -16.02 -39.13
CA LEU A 243 -40.60 -17.12 -39.95
C LEU A 243 -42.14 -17.16 -39.90
N ALA A 244 -42.74 -17.02 -38.71
CA ALA A 244 -44.19 -16.97 -38.53
C ALA A 244 -44.82 -15.78 -39.25
N SER A 245 -44.17 -14.62 -39.22
CA SER A 245 -44.65 -13.43 -39.94
C SER A 245 -44.62 -13.59 -41.47
N LEU A 246 -43.59 -14.28 -42.01
CA LEU A 246 -43.46 -14.53 -43.44
C LEU A 246 -44.45 -15.60 -43.93
N VAL A 247 -44.68 -16.66 -43.13
CA VAL A 247 -45.70 -17.67 -43.44
C VAL A 247 -47.10 -17.06 -43.39
N ALA A 248 -47.41 -16.21 -42.40
CA ALA A 248 -48.69 -15.51 -42.32
C ALA A 248 -48.92 -14.56 -43.51
N GLN A 249 -47.87 -13.88 -43.98
CA GLN A 249 -47.93 -13.04 -45.17
C GLN A 249 -48.08 -13.85 -46.47
N ALA A 250 -47.50 -15.05 -46.52
CA ALA A 250 -47.61 -15.95 -47.68
C ALA A 250 -48.97 -16.66 -47.77
N VAL A 251 -49.64 -16.93 -46.64
CA VAL A 251 -50.98 -17.55 -46.60
C VAL A 251 -52.10 -16.55 -46.96
N HIS A 252 -51.86 -15.24 -46.85
CA HIS A 252 -52.81 -14.19 -47.21
C HIS A 252 -52.65 -13.65 -48.66
N ARG A 253 -51.79 -14.24 -49.48
CA ARG A 253 -51.71 -13.99 -50.93
C ARG A 253 -52.28 -15.17 -51.70
#